data_AF-A0AA86UGH8-F1
#
_entry.id   AF-A0AA86UGH8-F1
#
_cell.length_a   1.000
_cell.length_b   1.000
_cell.length_c   1.000
_cell.angle_alpha   90.00
_cell.angle_beta   90.00
_cell.angle_gamma   90.00
#
_symmetry.space_group_name_H-M   'P 1'
#
loop_
_entity.id
_entity.type
_entity.pdbx_description
1 polymer ?
#
loop_
_entity_poly.entity_id
_entity_poly.type
_entity_poly.pdbx_seq_one_letter_code
_entity_poly.pdbx_strand_id
1 'polypeptide(L)'
;MEQNNNNLNKEYDDQMYRKYEGKIQDGNLEIGKKTEFDNWPRQFANVIGDPEVTNLMFVEKFNIQTLKIFISNDICIKIQSKTIKKINLEQTAMDCMILTDNNFGGQLISNPKKLNMQIDNLELENLEVLDLHHNSLENDQLQNLAKFKKLHTLNVSRNNVDLTHIQYVSSLTKLSMRECNLNDINQITLLTNLADLDLSGNTNLDLSPLCKVKSLSKLFINNCGLKNIEKIVLPTNLEVLSISDNFQLQTIYIEVLDASYNQLQNIDNIHYVTSLTKLFMRKCRLTNIDQITYIVNLEELDISYNNCIKDISPLYQVRSLTKLFINNCGLKNIDQIAQLINLEVLNVSDNQLLTTNSIGSLVKLKELDISKNDNLDINSLKDLVSLIQLNLRSCALTQLSALKPLINLQDLNLSFNPDINITELQYLKNLKYLNLKNCDLVSIYVLKPLINLEELNISNNNIAYLDANINEMTNLKEFSVVYNLVIDFSELEQQQNFNSLDEYGDRYFDISAQKTNSQEELRKANKMRKIESPNSQLKQNQNQHKALKTALNECKQKINAVLTCADHIQFTSSVAQLFELLNQPFSQ
;
A
#
# COMPACT_ATOMS: atom_id res chain seq x y z
N MET A 1 -30.78 36.59 -62.04
CA MET A 1 -29.61 37.40 -62.44
C MET A 1 -29.54 38.57 -61.49
N GLU A 2 -28.34 38.85 -60.99
CA GLU A 2 -27.88 40.09 -60.36
C GLU A 2 -28.72 40.80 -59.28
N GLN A 3 -28.04 41.03 -58.15
CA GLN A 3 -28.09 42.22 -57.29
C GLN A 3 -29.27 43.19 -57.48
N ASN A 4 -30.09 43.37 -56.45
CA ASN A 4 -29.89 44.44 -55.46
C ASN A 4 -31.15 44.61 -54.61
N ASN A 5 -30.90 44.72 -53.30
CA ASN A 5 -31.46 45.72 -52.40
C ASN A 5 -32.92 46.14 -52.62
N ASN A 6 -33.77 45.90 -51.61
CA ASN A 6 -33.96 46.93 -50.59
C ASN A 6 -35.03 46.53 -49.57
N ASN A 7 -34.55 46.38 -48.33
CA ASN A 7 -34.85 47.25 -47.21
C ASN A 7 -36.26 47.25 -46.57
N LEU A 8 -36.18 47.22 -45.23
CA LEU A 8 -37.10 47.75 -44.21
C LEU A 8 -38.24 46.77 -43.84
N ASN A 9 -38.53 46.49 -42.58
CA ASN A 9 -38.03 47.03 -41.33
C ASN A 9 -38.62 46.21 -40.16
N LYS A 10 -37.86 46.14 -39.08
CA LYS A 10 -38.29 46.22 -37.68
C LYS A 10 -39.01 45.03 -37.01
N GLU A 11 -38.58 44.87 -35.75
CA GLU A 11 -39.23 44.27 -34.59
C GLU A 11 -39.01 42.76 -34.39
N TYR A 12 -38.09 42.42 -33.47
CA TYR A 12 -38.29 41.67 -32.22
C TYR A 12 -36.99 40.98 -31.76
N ASP A 13 -36.51 41.44 -30.60
CA ASP A 13 -35.70 40.77 -29.57
C ASP A 13 -34.73 39.62 -29.92
N ASP A 14 -33.47 39.91 -29.66
CA ASP A 14 -32.35 38.99 -29.48
C ASP A 14 -32.60 37.97 -28.36
N GLN A 15 -33.15 36.81 -28.70
CA GLN A 15 -33.11 35.60 -27.88
C GLN A 15 -32.67 34.39 -28.70
N MET A 16 -31.36 34.17 -28.80
CA MET A 16 -30.79 32.84 -29.09
C MET A 16 -29.40 32.72 -28.44
N TYR A 17 -29.35 32.62 -27.11
CA TYR A 17 -28.17 32.13 -26.41
C TYR A 17 -28.01 30.63 -26.67
N ARG A 18 -26.88 30.18 -27.25
CA ARG A 18 -26.57 28.75 -27.30
C ARG A 18 -26.27 28.25 -25.89
N LYS A 19 -27.14 27.39 -25.38
CA LYS A 19 -27.04 26.75 -24.05
C LYS A 19 -26.03 25.59 -24.15
N TYR A 20 -24.87 25.74 -23.53
CA TYR A 20 -23.90 24.65 -23.40
C TYR A 20 -24.32 23.71 -22.26
N GLU A 21 -24.36 22.40 -22.50
CA GLU A 21 -24.59 21.38 -21.48
C GLU A 21 -23.30 21.11 -20.68
N GLY A 22 -22.97 22.01 -19.76
CA GLY A 22 -21.97 21.76 -18.72
C GLY A 22 -22.61 21.09 -17.51
N LYS A 23 -21.91 20.14 -16.88
CA LYS A 23 -22.32 19.62 -15.57
C LYS A 23 -21.80 20.55 -14.48
N ILE A 24 -22.71 21.17 -13.74
CA ILE A 24 -22.39 21.90 -12.51
C ILE A 24 -22.56 20.92 -11.34
N GLN A 25 -21.49 20.65 -10.61
CA GLN A 25 -21.54 19.86 -9.38
C GLN A 25 -20.59 20.47 -8.35
N ASP A 26 -21.09 20.73 -7.15
CA ASP A 26 -20.31 21.23 -6.00
C ASP A 26 -19.46 22.47 -6.31
N GLY A 27 -20.03 23.44 -7.04
CA GLY A 27 -19.32 24.69 -7.40
C GLY A 27 -18.26 24.55 -8.49
N ASN A 28 -18.17 23.38 -9.14
CA ASN A 28 -17.29 23.12 -10.27
C ASN A 28 -18.10 23.01 -11.56
N LEU A 29 -17.58 23.58 -12.64
CA LEU A 29 -18.15 23.48 -13.98
C LEU A 29 -17.14 22.76 -14.91
N GLU A 30 -17.54 21.62 -15.47
CA GLU A 30 -16.79 20.92 -16.51
C GLU A 30 -17.53 21.07 -17.86
N ILE A 31 -16.82 21.57 -18.86
CA ILE A 31 -17.34 21.79 -20.22
C ILE A 31 -16.53 20.90 -21.18
N GLY A 32 -17.21 20.09 -22.00
CA GLY A 32 -16.59 19.37 -23.11
C GLY A 32 -16.28 17.88 -22.89
N LYS A 33 -16.82 17.24 -21.84
CA LYS A 33 -16.76 15.77 -21.72
C LYS A 33 -18.11 15.11 -21.93
N LYS A 34 -18.47 14.88 -23.19
CA LYS A 34 -19.21 13.69 -23.59
C LYS A 34 -19.14 13.46 -25.09
N THR A 35 -18.60 12.30 -25.43
CA THR A 35 -18.86 11.49 -26.62
C THR A 35 -20.33 11.57 -27.05
N GLU A 36 -20.63 12.40 -28.05
CA GLU A 36 -21.77 12.31 -28.97
C GLU A 36 -21.50 13.30 -30.12
N PHE A 37 -20.50 12.99 -30.95
CA PHE A 37 -20.16 13.77 -32.15
C PHE A 37 -20.63 13.09 -33.44
N ASP A 38 -21.67 12.25 -33.38
CA ASP A 38 -22.11 11.49 -34.56
C ASP A 38 -23.22 12.15 -35.38
N ASN A 39 -23.76 13.31 -35.00
CA ASN A 39 -24.72 14.01 -35.87
C ASN A 39 -24.71 15.52 -35.64
N TRP A 40 -23.90 16.24 -36.42
CA TRP A 40 -24.18 17.65 -36.70
C TRP A 40 -24.21 17.92 -38.21
N PRO A 41 -25.20 18.69 -38.71
CA PRO A 41 -25.48 18.76 -40.14
C PRO A 41 -24.37 19.52 -40.88
N ARG A 42 -23.75 18.87 -41.86
CA ARG A 42 -22.99 19.52 -42.93
C ARG A 42 -23.95 20.34 -43.80
N GLN A 43 -24.32 21.53 -43.37
CA GLN A 43 -24.85 22.54 -44.29
C GLN A 43 -24.23 23.90 -44.00
N PHE A 44 -23.87 24.57 -45.09
CA PHE A 44 -23.27 25.91 -45.20
C PHE A 44 -21.73 25.98 -45.18
N ALA A 45 -21.14 25.45 -46.25
CA ALA A 45 -20.03 26.12 -46.91
C ALA A 45 -20.59 27.16 -47.90
N ASN A 46 -19.94 28.33 -47.95
CA ASN A 46 -20.22 29.55 -48.75
C ASN A 46 -21.32 30.43 -48.12
N VAL A 47 -21.15 31.74 -47.86
CA VAL A 47 -20.64 32.82 -48.72
C VAL A 47 -20.18 34.05 -47.89
N ILE A 48 -19.01 34.64 -48.23
CA ILE A 48 -18.56 36.06 -48.09
C ILE A 48 -18.59 36.74 -46.69
N GLY A 49 -17.38 37.03 -46.17
CA GLY A 49 -17.02 38.38 -45.72
C GLY A 49 -17.28 38.78 -44.27
N ASP A 50 -16.70 38.08 -43.29
CA ASP A 50 -16.23 38.68 -42.04
C ASP A 50 -15.20 37.75 -41.35
N PRO A 51 -13.93 38.15 -41.12
CA PRO A 51 -12.94 37.30 -40.44
C PRO A 51 -13.14 37.22 -38.92
N GLU A 52 -14.06 37.97 -38.31
CA GLU A 52 -14.09 38.19 -36.85
C GLU A 52 -15.16 37.43 -36.05
N VAL A 53 -15.99 36.58 -36.63
CA VAL A 53 -16.94 35.79 -35.82
C VAL A 53 -16.30 34.48 -35.38
N THR A 54 -15.42 34.59 -34.40
CA THR A 54 -14.87 33.45 -33.66
C THR A 54 -15.99 32.79 -32.84
N ASN A 55 -15.99 31.46 -32.73
CA ASN A 55 -16.84 30.75 -31.77
C ASN A 55 -16.55 31.28 -30.36
N LEU A 56 -17.37 32.22 -29.89
CA LEU A 56 -17.25 32.89 -28.60
C LEU A 56 -18.05 32.12 -27.56
N MET A 57 -17.35 31.51 -26.60
CA MET A 57 -18.00 30.96 -25.41
C MET A 57 -18.04 32.07 -24.34
N PHE A 58 -19.26 32.48 -23.94
CA PHE A 58 -19.49 33.40 -22.82
C PHE A 58 -19.85 32.59 -21.57
N VAL A 59 -19.02 32.70 -20.53
CA VAL A 59 -19.36 32.23 -19.17
C VAL A 59 -19.59 33.47 -18.31
N GLU A 60 -20.85 33.87 -18.17
CA GLU A 60 -21.27 35.02 -17.38
C GLU A 60 -22.23 34.55 -16.27
N LYS A 61 -22.11 35.13 -15.06
CA LYS A 61 -23.08 34.98 -13.94
C LYS A 61 -23.17 33.64 -13.19
N PHE A 62 -22.25 32.69 -13.38
CA PHE A 62 -22.20 31.47 -12.54
C PHE A 62 -21.32 31.66 -11.30
N ASN A 63 -21.86 31.34 -10.11
CA ASN A 63 -21.11 31.32 -8.85
C ASN A 63 -20.34 29.99 -8.72
N ILE A 64 -19.29 29.83 -9.53
CA ILE A 64 -18.42 28.65 -9.57
C ILE A 64 -17.00 29.00 -9.11
N GLN A 65 -16.33 28.04 -8.48
CA GLN A 65 -14.96 28.19 -7.96
C GLN A 65 -13.91 27.52 -8.87
N THR A 66 -14.25 26.41 -9.53
CA THR A 66 -13.38 25.73 -10.48
C THR A 66 -14.04 25.60 -11.85
N LEU A 67 -13.27 25.88 -12.89
CA LEU A 67 -13.69 25.69 -14.28
C LEU A 67 -12.69 24.78 -15.00
N LYS A 68 -13.19 23.67 -15.55
CA LYS A 68 -12.41 22.79 -16.43
C LYS A 68 -12.99 22.81 -17.83
N ILE A 69 -12.15 23.10 -18.83
CA ILE A 69 -12.57 23.17 -20.24
C ILE A 69 -11.67 22.25 -21.07
N PHE A 70 -12.31 21.39 -21.85
CA PHE A 70 -11.66 20.60 -22.89
C PHE A 70 -11.93 21.25 -24.24
N ILE A 71 -10.88 21.60 -24.96
CA ILE A 71 -10.98 22.29 -26.25
C ILE A 71 -10.56 21.33 -27.36
N SER A 72 -11.44 21.13 -28.35
CA SER A 72 -11.18 20.27 -29.51
C SER A 72 -11.01 21.04 -30.84
N ASN A 73 -11.15 22.38 -30.86
CA ASN A 73 -11.05 23.23 -32.07
C ASN A 73 -10.72 24.70 -31.71
N ASP A 74 -10.47 25.56 -32.72
CA ASP A 74 -10.30 27.03 -32.60
C ASP A 74 -11.52 27.69 -31.92
N ILE A 75 -11.49 27.83 -30.59
CA ILE A 75 -12.54 28.49 -29.80
C ILE A 75 -11.92 29.67 -29.04
N CYS A 76 -12.48 30.86 -29.21
CA CYS A 76 -12.18 32.01 -28.36
C CYS A 76 -13.08 31.94 -27.12
N ILE A 77 -12.47 31.84 -25.95
CA ILE A 77 -13.21 31.77 -24.68
C ILE A 77 -13.11 33.13 -24.00
N LYS A 78 -14.25 33.76 -23.75
CA LYS A 78 -14.35 34.98 -22.95
C LYS A 78 -15.01 34.65 -21.61
N ILE A 79 -14.24 34.77 -20.53
CA ILE A 79 -14.70 34.47 -19.17
C ILE A 79 -14.69 35.77 -18.37
N GLN A 80 -15.87 36.21 -17.95
CA GLN A 80 -16.04 37.33 -17.03
C GLN A 80 -16.67 36.80 -15.75
N SER A 81 -15.84 36.44 -14.76
CA SER A 81 -16.30 35.97 -13.45
C SER A 81 -15.37 36.37 -12.31
N LYS A 82 -15.96 36.92 -11.24
CA LYS A 82 -15.26 37.28 -10.00
C LYS A 82 -15.12 36.12 -9.02
N THR A 83 -15.76 34.98 -9.23
CA THR A 83 -15.82 33.88 -8.24
C THR A 83 -14.85 32.74 -8.54
N ILE A 84 -14.35 32.65 -9.78
CA ILE A 84 -13.47 31.57 -10.21
C ILE A 84 -12.09 31.73 -9.57
N LYS A 85 -11.64 30.67 -8.91
CA LYS A 85 -10.32 30.55 -8.27
C LYS A 85 -9.41 29.58 -9.01
N LYS A 86 -9.95 28.59 -9.71
CA LYS A 86 -9.16 27.60 -10.45
C LYS A 86 -9.65 27.41 -11.88
N ILE A 87 -8.72 27.40 -12.81
CA ILE A 87 -8.96 27.08 -14.22
C ILE A 87 -8.02 25.96 -14.67
N ASN A 88 -8.58 24.96 -15.36
CA ASN A 88 -7.81 23.97 -16.10
C ASN A 88 -8.31 23.93 -17.56
N LEU A 89 -7.39 24.21 -18.49
CA LEU A 89 -7.61 24.20 -19.91
C LEU A 89 -6.72 23.13 -20.53
N GLU A 90 -7.34 22.15 -21.15
CA GLU A 90 -6.66 20.99 -21.72
C GLU A 90 -7.08 20.83 -23.18
N GLN A 91 -6.13 20.92 -24.11
CA GLN A 91 -6.40 20.61 -25.51
C GLN A 91 -6.49 19.08 -25.65
N THR A 92 -7.66 18.57 -26.06
CA THR A 92 -7.81 17.15 -26.34
C THR A 92 -7.25 16.84 -27.72
N ALA A 93 -6.29 15.93 -27.81
CA ALA A 93 -5.88 15.34 -29.08
C ALA A 93 -7.04 14.53 -29.64
N MET A 94 -7.81 15.09 -30.58
CA MET A 94 -8.57 14.27 -31.51
C MET A 94 -7.64 13.96 -32.67
N ASP A 95 -7.04 12.77 -32.63
CA ASP A 95 -6.32 12.18 -33.75
C ASP A 95 -7.29 12.01 -34.94
N CYS A 96 -7.38 13.01 -35.82
CA CYS A 96 -7.97 12.81 -37.14
C CYS A 96 -6.97 12.05 -38.02
N MET A 97 -6.89 10.72 -37.84
CA MET A 97 -6.54 9.82 -38.92
C MET A 97 -7.67 9.86 -39.95
N ILE A 98 -7.59 10.79 -40.92
CA ILE A 98 -8.33 10.62 -42.17
C ILE A 98 -7.47 9.72 -43.05
N LEU A 99 -7.81 8.43 -43.10
CA LEU A 99 -7.47 7.60 -44.24
C LEU A 99 -8.15 8.21 -45.47
N THR A 100 -7.40 8.84 -46.36
CA THR A 100 -7.84 9.02 -47.75
C THR A 100 -7.10 8.03 -48.63
N ASP A 101 -7.86 7.06 -49.12
CA ASP A 101 -7.53 6.21 -50.24
C ASP A 101 -6.99 7.00 -51.45
N ASN A 102 -5.97 6.42 -52.08
CA ASN A 102 -5.59 6.50 -53.49
C ASN A 102 -5.08 7.82 -54.11
N ASN A 103 -3.84 7.73 -54.59
CA ASN A 103 -3.30 8.36 -55.81
C ASN A 103 -3.57 9.85 -56.02
N PHE A 104 -2.62 10.71 -55.65
CA PHE A 104 -1.98 11.75 -56.48
C PHE A 104 -1.03 12.56 -55.58
N GLY A 105 0.16 12.89 -56.08
CA GLY A 105 1.16 13.66 -55.33
C GLY A 105 0.61 15.00 -54.84
N GLY A 106 0.80 15.30 -53.55
CA GLY A 106 0.38 16.54 -52.92
C GLY A 106 1.14 16.76 -51.62
N GLN A 107 1.70 17.95 -51.46
CA GLN A 107 2.54 18.37 -50.32
C GLN A 107 1.85 18.20 -48.96
N LEU A 108 2.64 17.81 -47.95
CA LEU A 108 2.32 18.01 -46.54
C LEU A 108 2.00 19.49 -46.29
N ILE A 109 0.73 19.83 -46.10
CA ILE A 109 0.34 21.12 -45.53
C ILE A 109 0.47 20.98 -44.01
N SER A 110 1.68 21.23 -43.51
CA SER A 110 1.94 21.42 -42.08
C SER A 110 1.37 22.78 -41.65
N ASN A 111 0.22 22.81 -41.00
CA ASN A 111 -0.12 23.88 -40.07
C ASN A 111 -1.28 23.45 -39.16
N PRO A 112 -1.03 22.97 -37.93
CA PRO A 112 -2.08 23.00 -36.92
C PRO A 112 -2.36 24.49 -36.65
N LYS A 113 -3.56 24.94 -37.01
CA LYS A 113 -3.99 26.33 -36.83
C LYS A 113 -3.97 26.68 -35.33
N LYS A 114 -3.51 27.91 -35.05
CA LYS A 114 -3.07 28.42 -33.74
C LYS A 114 -4.22 28.58 -32.75
N LEU A 115 -4.03 28.11 -31.52
CA LEU A 115 -4.90 28.45 -30.39
C LEU A 115 -4.68 29.94 -30.03
N ASN A 116 -5.53 30.82 -30.55
CA ASN A 116 -5.58 32.23 -30.16
C ASN A 116 -6.46 32.39 -28.91
N MET A 117 -6.11 31.74 -27.80
CA MET A 117 -6.70 32.13 -26.52
C MET A 117 -6.16 33.51 -26.16
N GLN A 118 -6.96 34.52 -26.47
CA GLN A 118 -6.75 35.85 -25.94
C GLN A 118 -7.00 35.82 -24.44
N ILE A 119 -5.96 35.50 -23.65
CA ILE A 119 -5.91 35.70 -22.18
C ILE A 119 -6.33 37.14 -21.84
N ASP A 120 -6.27 38.04 -22.82
CA ASP A 120 -6.78 39.40 -22.75
C ASP A 120 -8.23 39.57 -22.32
N ASN A 121 -9.08 38.57 -22.58
CA ASN A 121 -10.52 38.62 -22.31
C ASN A 121 -10.92 37.98 -20.97
N LEU A 122 -9.96 37.63 -20.11
CA LEU A 122 -10.20 37.02 -18.81
C LEU A 122 -10.15 38.09 -17.70
N GLU A 123 -11.32 38.58 -17.28
CA GLU A 123 -11.45 39.48 -16.11
C GLU A 123 -11.52 38.65 -14.81
N LEU A 124 -10.41 38.00 -14.43
CA LEU A 124 -10.35 37.05 -13.31
C LEU A 124 -9.47 37.55 -12.17
N GLU A 125 -9.94 38.58 -11.45
CA GLU A 125 -9.22 39.20 -10.33
C GLU A 125 -8.88 38.24 -9.17
N ASN A 126 -9.59 37.11 -9.07
CA ASN A 126 -9.48 36.14 -7.98
C ASN A 126 -8.85 34.79 -8.38
N LEU A 127 -8.28 34.69 -9.58
CA LEU A 127 -7.66 33.44 -10.03
C LEU A 127 -6.42 33.12 -9.20
N GLU A 128 -6.42 31.93 -8.59
CA GLU A 128 -5.39 31.40 -7.69
C GLU A 128 -4.57 30.28 -8.36
N VAL A 129 -5.23 29.46 -9.19
CA VAL A 129 -4.64 28.30 -9.88
C VAL A 129 -4.98 28.35 -11.37
N LEU A 130 -3.96 28.28 -12.22
CA LEU A 130 -4.09 28.26 -13.67
C LEU A 130 -3.31 27.09 -14.27
N ASP A 131 -4.02 26.19 -14.94
CA ASP A 131 -3.44 25.05 -15.63
C ASP A 131 -3.72 25.16 -17.13
N LEU A 132 -2.63 25.31 -17.88
CA LEU A 132 -2.57 25.52 -19.32
C LEU A 132 -1.71 24.43 -19.99
N HIS A 133 -1.55 23.26 -19.37
CA HIS A 133 -0.71 22.23 -19.97
C HIS A 133 -1.21 21.79 -21.36
N HIS A 134 -0.26 21.52 -22.27
CA HIS A 134 -0.54 20.97 -23.60
C HIS A 134 -1.54 21.81 -24.41
N ASN A 135 -1.27 23.10 -24.58
CA ASN A 135 -2.11 24.05 -25.33
C ASN A 135 -1.38 24.73 -26.51
N SER A 136 -0.21 24.22 -26.90
CA SER A 136 0.62 24.79 -27.98
C SER A 136 0.93 26.29 -27.82
N LEU A 137 1.12 26.76 -26.57
CA LEU A 137 1.39 28.17 -26.28
C LEU A 137 2.79 28.62 -26.74
N GLU A 138 2.88 29.90 -27.10
CA GLU A 138 4.13 30.64 -27.41
C GLU A 138 4.33 31.80 -26.41
N ASN A 139 5.57 32.31 -26.29
CA ASN A 139 5.95 33.31 -25.27
C ASN A 139 5.14 34.59 -25.27
N ASP A 140 4.77 35.12 -26.44
CA ASP A 140 4.03 36.38 -26.57
C ASP A 140 2.65 36.32 -25.89
N GLN A 141 2.12 35.12 -25.68
CA GLN A 141 0.84 34.91 -25.02
C GLN A 141 0.95 35.01 -23.49
N LEU A 142 2.14 34.80 -22.91
CA LEU A 142 2.35 34.81 -21.46
C LEU A 142 2.43 36.23 -20.85
N GLN A 143 2.59 37.29 -21.65
CA GLN A 143 2.58 38.67 -21.15
C GLN A 143 1.27 39.03 -20.41
N ASN A 144 0.19 38.36 -20.76
CA ASN A 144 -1.14 38.57 -20.19
C ASN A 144 -1.32 37.98 -18.78
N LEU A 145 -0.37 37.18 -18.30
CA LEU A 145 -0.36 36.68 -16.92
C LEU A 145 -0.31 37.81 -15.88
N ALA A 146 0.17 39.01 -16.26
CA ALA A 146 0.20 40.21 -15.41
C ALA A 146 -1.18 40.61 -14.84
N LYS A 147 -2.27 40.13 -15.45
CA LYS A 147 -3.64 40.39 -15.01
C LYS A 147 -4.02 39.58 -13.76
N PHE A 148 -3.36 38.44 -13.49
CA PHE A 148 -3.74 37.50 -12.41
C PHE A 148 -2.99 37.75 -11.10
N LYS A 149 -3.38 38.80 -10.37
CA LYS A 149 -2.68 39.27 -9.16
C LYS A 149 -2.68 38.30 -7.96
N LYS A 150 -3.55 37.28 -7.95
CA LYS A 150 -3.64 36.28 -6.85
C LYS A 150 -3.09 34.91 -7.24
N LEU A 151 -2.50 34.79 -8.43
CA LEU A 151 -2.03 33.51 -8.93
C LEU A 151 -0.85 33.01 -8.08
N HIS A 152 -1.00 31.81 -7.52
CA HIS A 152 0.04 31.15 -6.74
C HIS A 152 0.42 29.77 -7.30
N THR A 153 -0.36 29.20 -8.22
CA THR A 153 -0.05 27.94 -8.90
C THR A 153 -0.25 28.08 -10.40
N LEU A 154 0.79 27.76 -11.16
CA LEU A 154 0.79 27.80 -12.63
C LEU A 154 1.33 26.49 -13.20
N ASN A 155 0.62 25.90 -14.16
CA ASN A 155 1.10 24.79 -14.97
C ASN A 155 1.06 25.19 -16.45
N VAL A 156 2.21 25.24 -17.10
CA VAL A 156 2.35 25.53 -18.54
C VAL A 156 3.09 24.41 -19.26
N SER A 157 3.15 23.22 -18.66
CA SER A 157 3.86 22.07 -19.20
C SER A 157 3.43 21.71 -20.63
N ARG A 158 4.33 21.16 -21.44
CA ARG A 158 4.07 20.77 -22.84
C ARG A 158 3.60 21.92 -23.73
N ASN A 159 4.19 23.09 -23.54
CA ASN A 159 4.06 24.24 -24.42
C ASN A 159 5.45 24.73 -24.84
N ASN A 160 5.58 25.48 -25.94
CA ASN A 160 6.86 26.01 -26.38
C ASN A 160 7.11 27.41 -25.78
N VAL A 161 7.28 27.45 -24.44
CA VAL A 161 7.37 28.68 -23.65
C VAL A 161 8.61 28.71 -22.75
N ASP A 162 9.13 29.90 -22.50
CA ASP A 162 10.25 30.19 -21.61
C ASP A 162 9.84 31.09 -20.42
N LEU A 163 10.83 31.58 -19.69
CA LEU A 163 10.63 32.38 -18.47
C LEU A 163 10.61 33.89 -18.70
N THR A 164 10.69 34.38 -19.95
CA THR A 164 10.84 35.82 -20.29
C THR A 164 9.81 36.72 -19.62
N HIS A 165 8.59 36.21 -19.41
CA HIS A 165 7.46 36.93 -18.82
C HIS A 165 7.12 36.51 -17.37
N ILE A 166 7.96 35.70 -16.73
CA ILE A 166 7.68 35.14 -15.40
C ILE A 166 7.64 36.21 -14.28
N GLN A 167 8.26 37.37 -14.52
CA GLN A 167 8.25 38.53 -13.61
C GLN A 167 6.83 39.02 -13.26
N TYR A 168 5.85 38.77 -14.15
CA TYR A 168 4.46 39.12 -13.95
C TYR A 168 3.75 38.24 -12.92
N VAL A 169 4.34 37.10 -12.55
CA VAL A 169 3.78 36.09 -11.62
C VAL A 169 4.77 35.76 -10.49
N SER A 170 5.45 36.78 -9.96
CA SER A 170 6.41 36.63 -8.87
C SER A 170 5.83 36.10 -7.54
N SER A 171 4.50 36.07 -7.40
CA SER A 171 3.78 35.51 -6.25
C SER A 171 3.63 33.98 -6.27
N LEU A 172 4.09 33.29 -7.33
CA LEU A 172 3.93 31.84 -7.44
C LEU A 172 4.62 31.09 -6.29
N THR A 173 3.89 30.12 -5.76
CA THR A 173 4.41 29.11 -4.81
C THR A 173 4.62 27.76 -5.49
N LYS A 174 3.92 27.51 -6.61
CA LYS A 174 4.04 26.29 -7.41
C LYS A 174 4.12 26.60 -8.90
N LEU A 175 5.08 26.00 -9.58
CA LEU A 175 5.26 26.15 -11.03
C LEU A 175 5.62 24.81 -11.68
N SER A 176 4.92 24.47 -12.75
CA SER A 176 5.25 23.32 -13.61
C SER A 176 5.51 23.78 -15.03
N MET A 177 6.71 23.51 -15.53
CA MET A 177 7.17 23.79 -16.89
C MET A 177 7.80 22.54 -17.52
N ARG A 178 7.17 21.38 -17.34
CA ARG A 178 7.66 20.12 -17.90
C ARG A 178 7.61 20.14 -19.43
N GLU A 179 8.62 19.57 -20.09
CA GLU A 179 8.64 19.40 -21.56
C GLU A 179 8.36 20.72 -22.31
N CYS A 180 8.98 21.83 -21.86
CA CYS A 180 8.79 23.16 -22.45
C CYS A 180 9.94 23.59 -23.38
N ASN A 181 10.90 22.70 -23.65
CA ASN A 181 12.12 23.00 -24.41
C ASN A 181 12.94 24.16 -23.82
N LEU A 182 12.99 24.28 -22.49
CA LEU A 182 13.75 25.33 -21.81
C LEU A 182 15.26 25.14 -22.03
N ASN A 183 15.95 26.25 -22.33
CA ASN A 183 17.41 26.31 -22.45
C ASN A 183 18.07 27.23 -21.40
N ASP A 184 17.31 28.14 -20.79
CA ASP A 184 17.78 29.07 -19.74
C ASP A 184 16.69 29.20 -18.66
N ILE A 185 17.11 29.16 -17.39
CA ILE A 185 16.23 29.34 -16.23
C ILE A 185 16.66 30.45 -15.28
N ASN A 186 17.55 31.36 -15.67
CA ASN A 186 18.05 32.44 -14.82
C ASN A 186 16.95 33.28 -14.15
N GLN A 187 15.84 33.51 -14.86
CA GLN A 187 14.70 34.29 -14.38
C GLN A 187 13.86 33.59 -13.30
N ILE A 188 14.07 32.28 -13.05
CA ILE A 188 13.42 31.57 -11.93
C ILE A 188 13.75 32.21 -10.57
N THR A 189 14.90 32.91 -10.50
CA THR A 189 15.36 33.64 -9.31
C THR A 189 14.45 34.80 -8.89
N LEU A 190 13.56 35.25 -9.78
CA LEU A 190 12.54 36.26 -9.48
C LEU A 190 11.37 35.68 -8.65
N LEU A 191 11.20 34.35 -8.63
CA LEU A 191 10.12 33.66 -7.90
C LEU A 191 10.52 33.35 -6.46
N THR A 192 10.59 34.38 -5.63
CA THR A 192 11.13 34.29 -4.25
C THR A 192 10.29 33.47 -3.27
N ASN A 193 9.02 33.17 -3.61
CA ASN A 193 8.11 32.35 -2.79
C ASN A 193 7.92 30.92 -3.32
N LEU A 194 8.67 30.53 -4.36
CA LEU A 194 8.48 29.26 -5.04
C LEU A 194 8.91 28.09 -4.15
N ALA A 195 7.95 27.23 -3.80
CA ALA A 195 8.16 26.08 -2.94
C ALA A 195 8.17 24.75 -3.71
N ASP A 196 7.48 24.68 -4.85
CA ASP A 196 7.24 23.47 -5.65
C ASP A 196 7.55 23.76 -7.12
N LEU A 197 8.56 23.09 -7.68
CA LEU A 197 9.02 23.32 -9.06
C LEU A 197 9.21 22.01 -9.81
N ASP A 198 8.54 21.89 -10.96
CA ASP A 198 8.75 20.81 -11.93
C ASP A 198 9.33 21.36 -13.24
N LEU A 199 10.56 20.95 -13.54
CA LEU A 199 11.30 21.25 -14.76
C LEU A 199 11.57 19.99 -15.60
N SER A 200 10.88 18.88 -15.32
CA SER A 200 11.16 17.59 -15.95
C SER A 200 11.10 17.65 -17.49
N GLY A 201 11.93 16.86 -18.17
CA GLY A 201 11.92 16.76 -19.64
C GLY A 201 12.47 17.98 -20.38
N ASN A 202 13.09 18.95 -19.69
CA ASN A 202 13.85 20.03 -20.31
C ASN A 202 15.33 19.65 -20.37
N THR A 203 15.77 19.17 -21.54
CA THR A 203 17.11 18.61 -21.70
C THR A 203 18.19 19.70 -21.78
N ASN A 204 19.35 19.48 -21.13
CA ASN A 204 20.53 20.35 -21.11
C ASN A 204 20.37 21.70 -20.35
N LEU A 205 19.55 21.71 -19.29
CA LEU A 205 19.41 22.90 -18.45
C LEU A 205 20.63 23.15 -17.56
N ASP A 206 21.09 24.40 -17.50
CA ASP A 206 21.93 24.86 -16.40
C ASP A 206 21.07 25.12 -15.15
N LEU A 207 21.25 24.29 -14.14
CA LEU A 207 20.51 24.36 -12.88
C LEU A 207 21.14 25.30 -11.84
N SER A 208 22.29 25.91 -12.13
CA SER A 208 22.96 26.85 -11.23
C SER A 208 22.07 27.97 -10.67
N PRO A 209 21.04 28.49 -11.39
CA PRO A 209 20.16 29.52 -10.84
C PRO A 209 19.30 29.05 -9.66
N LEU A 210 19.04 27.75 -9.53
CA LEU A 210 18.18 27.20 -8.47
C LEU A 210 18.76 27.39 -7.06
N CYS A 211 20.09 27.51 -6.92
CA CYS A 211 20.72 27.79 -5.62
C CYS A 211 20.24 29.09 -4.96
N LYS A 212 19.74 30.05 -5.76
CA LYS A 212 19.25 31.35 -5.29
C LYS A 212 17.78 31.29 -4.84
N VAL A 213 17.05 30.24 -5.19
CA VAL A 213 15.63 30.05 -4.83
C VAL A 213 15.53 29.33 -3.49
N LYS A 214 15.76 30.06 -2.39
CA LYS A 214 15.86 29.48 -1.03
C LYS A 214 14.54 28.93 -0.46
N SER A 215 13.41 29.31 -1.05
CA SER A 215 12.07 28.86 -0.66
C SER A 215 11.74 27.44 -1.15
N LEU A 216 12.57 26.87 -2.04
CA LEU A 216 12.26 25.63 -2.72
C LEU A 216 12.33 24.43 -1.78
N SER A 217 11.23 23.69 -1.70
CA SER A 217 11.06 22.48 -0.88
C SER A 217 10.89 21.21 -1.72
N LYS A 218 10.32 21.32 -2.93
CA LYS A 218 10.10 20.22 -3.85
C LYS A 218 10.64 20.56 -5.22
N LEU A 219 11.49 19.70 -5.75
CA LEU A 219 12.13 19.88 -7.05
C LEU A 219 12.05 18.58 -7.86
N PHE A 220 11.47 18.68 -9.04
CA PHE A 220 11.43 17.61 -10.03
C PHE A 220 12.24 18.03 -11.26
N ILE A 221 13.34 17.32 -11.52
CA ILE A 221 14.28 17.54 -12.63
C ILE A 221 14.56 16.23 -13.35
N ASN A 222 13.51 15.45 -13.57
CA ASN A 222 13.59 14.18 -14.26
C ASN A 222 13.92 14.41 -15.74
N ASN A 223 14.75 13.56 -16.36
CA ASN A 223 15.09 13.65 -17.78
C ASN A 223 15.55 15.07 -18.21
N CYS A 224 16.37 15.73 -17.38
CA CYS A 224 16.92 17.06 -17.69
C CYS A 224 18.29 17.00 -18.39
N GLY A 225 18.80 15.80 -18.69
CA GLY A 225 20.08 15.61 -19.36
C GLY A 225 21.28 16.02 -18.48
N LEU A 226 21.16 15.87 -17.16
CA LEU A 226 22.23 16.21 -16.22
C LEU A 226 23.41 15.27 -16.43
N LYS A 227 24.56 15.85 -16.83
CA LYS A 227 25.80 15.10 -17.11
C LYS A 227 26.72 14.99 -15.89
N ASN A 228 26.58 15.87 -14.91
CA ASN A 228 27.38 15.87 -13.68
C ASN A 228 26.66 16.65 -12.56
N ILE A 229 26.38 16.00 -11.42
CA ILE A 229 25.74 16.63 -10.24
C ILE A 229 26.73 17.44 -9.38
N GLU A 230 28.05 17.21 -9.48
CA GLU A 230 29.05 17.88 -8.63
C GLU A 230 29.04 19.41 -8.77
N LYS A 231 28.47 19.94 -9.87
CA LYS A 231 28.32 21.38 -10.13
C LYS A 231 26.91 21.92 -9.86
N ILE A 232 25.97 21.06 -9.49
CA ILE A 232 24.58 21.45 -9.23
C ILE A 232 24.47 21.85 -7.76
N VAL A 233 24.64 23.14 -7.52
CA VAL A 233 24.35 23.72 -6.21
C VAL A 233 22.83 23.83 -6.07
N LEU A 234 22.23 22.94 -5.29
CA LEU A 234 20.80 22.98 -4.96
C LEU A 234 20.56 23.71 -3.63
N PRO A 235 19.35 24.28 -3.42
CA PRO A 235 18.98 24.86 -2.14
C PRO A 235 18.96 23.79 -1.02
N THR A 236 19.35 24.18 0.20
CA THR A 236 19.52 23.27 1.34
C THR A 236 18.22 22.78 1.98
N ASN A 237 17.08 23.33 1.58
CA ASN A 237 15.77 23.10 2.22
C ASN A 237 14.88 22.13 1.41
N LEU A 238 15.45 21.35 0.49
CA LEU A 238 14.70 20.41 -0.32
C LEU A 238 14.24 19.21 0.53
N GLU A 239 12.93 19.04 0.65
CA GLU A 239 12.28 17.87 1.24
C GLU A 239 12.08 16.76 0.21
N VAL A 240 11.86 17.14 -1.06
CA VAL A 240 11.60 16.21 -2.16
C VAL A 240 12.49 16.58 -3.35
N LEU A 241 13.32 15.63 -3.78
CA LEU A 241 14.14 15.76 -4.98
C LEU A 241 13.93 14.55 -5.89
N SER A 242 13.42 14.77 -7.09
CA SER A 242 13.27 13.75 -8.13
C SER A 242 14.25 14.04 -9.27
N ILE A 243 15.16 13.09 -9.51
CA ILE A 243 16.24 13.20 -10.51
C ILE A 243 16.25 12.01 -11.49
N SER A 244 15.12 11.31 -11.66
CA SER A 244 15.07 10.12 -12.52
C SER A 244 15.51 10.43 -13.95
N ASP A 245 16.02 9.42 -14.66
CA ASP A 245 16.36 9.52 -16.08
C ASP A 245 17.46 10.54 -16.44
N ASN A 246 18.35 10.86 -15.48
CA ASN A 246 19.58 11.62 -15.71
C ASN A 246 20.78 10.66 -15.76
N PHE A 247 21.32 10.41 -16.96
CA PHE A 247 22.41 9.45 -17.17
C PHE A 247 23.78 10.06 -16.79
N GLN A 248 24.54 9.36 -15.94
CA GLN A 248 25.97 9.54 -15.55
C GLN A 248 26.23 10.33 -14.25
N LEU A 249 26.55 9.64 -13.14
CA LEU A 249 26.95 10.27 -11.87
C LEU A 249 28.15 9.56 -11.22
N GLN A 250 29.10 10.35 -10.70
CA GLN A 250 30.18 9.97 -9.78
C GLN A 250 29.83 10.35 -8.33
N THR A 251 30.63 9.89 -7.35
CA THR A 251 30.30 9.62 -5.95
C THR A 251 29.53 10.72 -5.19
N ILE A 252 28.33 10.40 -4.70
CA ILE A 252 27.40 11.27 -3.95
C ILE A 252 27.38 10.87 -2.47
N TYR A 253 27.44 11.85 -1.57
CA TYR A 253 27.27 11.64 -0.14
C TYR A 253 25.78 11.71 0.25
N ILE A 254 25.15 10.55 0.39
CA ILE A 254 23.80 10.39 0.92
C ILE A 254 23.81 9.27 1.97
N GLU A 255 23.06 9.47 3.05
CA GLU A 255 22.94 8.50 4.15
C GLU A 255 21.72 7.58 3.97
N VAL A 256 20.62 8.16 3.47
CA VAL A 256 19.36 7.45 3.25
C VAL A 256 18.94 7.62 1.79
N LEU A 257 18.63 6.50 1.13
CA LEU A 257 18.05 6.48 -0.21
C LEU A 257 16.79 5.62 -0.21
N ASP A 258 15.66 6.21 -0.60
CA ASP A 258 14.44 5.48 -0.90
C ASP A 258 14.14 5.55 -2.40
N ALA A 259 14.27 4.40 -3.06
CA ALA A 259 13.93 4.17 -4.45
C ALA A 259 12.81 3.12 -4.59
N SER A 260 12.00 2.93 -3.56
CA SER A 260 10.85 2.02 -3.56
C SER A 260 9.81 2.41 -4.62
N TYR A 261 8.99 1.45 -5.03
CA TYR A 261 7.90 1.59 -6.01
C TYR A 261 8.33 2.03 -7.41
N ASN A 262 9.60 1.80 -7.76
CA ASN A 262 10.15 2.05 -9.09
C ASN A 262 10.23 0.78 -9.95
N GLN A 263 10.67 0.89 -11.20
CA GLN A 263 10.85 -0.25 -12.11
C GLN A 263 12.31 -0.75 -12.19
N LEU A 264 13.12 -0.43 -11.19
CA LEU A 264 14.54 -0.81 -11.12
C LEU A 264 14.70 -2.33 -11.17
N GLN A 265 15.61 -2.81 -12.01
CA GLN A 265 15.89 -4.24 -12.18
C GLN A 265 17.19 -4.69 -11.51
N ASN A 266 18.02 -3.74 -11.08
CA ASN A 266 19.31 -3.95 -10.45
C ASN A 266 19.69 -2.73 -9.60
N ILE A 267 20.75 -2.87 -8.80
CA ILE A 267 21.32 -1.81 -7.98
C ILE A 267 22.58 -1.26 -8.67
N ASP A 268 22.47 -0.88 -9.94
CA ASP A 268 23.63 -0.42 -10.69
C ASP A 268 24.12 0.95 -10.22
N ASN A 269 25.45 1.15 -10.24
CA ASN A 269 26.12 2.41 -9.92
C ASN A 269 26.06 2.80 -8.44
N ILE A 270 25.74 1.86 -7.55
CA ILE A 270 25.64 2.13 -6.11
C ILE A 270 27.01 2.36 -5.45
N HIS A 271 28.11 1.99 -6.12
CA HIS A 271 29.49 2.28 -5.69
C HIS A 271 29.80 3.78 -5.67
N TYR A 272 28.92 4.63 -6.21
CA TYR A 272 28.98 6.07 -6.06
C TYR A 272 28.32 6.57 -4.78
N VAL A 273 27.59 5.74 -4.01
CA VAL A 273 26.89 6.18 -2.79
C VAL A 273 27.29 5.32 -1.60
N THR A 274 28.60 5.19 -1.38
CA THR A 274 29.18 4.34 -0.33
C THR A 274 28.94 4.84 1.10
N SER A 275 28.42 6.05 1.26
CA SER A 275 28.02 6.63 2.54
C SER A 275 26.65 6.16 3.04
N LEU A 276 25.88 5.41 2.22
CA LEU A 276 24.54 4.97 2.59
C LEU A 276 24.57 4.08 3.84
N THR A 277 23.72 4.43 4.81
CA THR A 277 23.41 3.61 5.98
C THR A 277 22.02 2.99 5.85
N LYS A 278 21.12 3.59 5.05
CA LYS A 278 19.77 3.05 4.81
C LYS A 278 19.40 3.07 3.33
N LEU A 279 18.94 1.93 2.84
CA LEU A 279 18.54 1.77 1.44
C LEU A 279 17.19 1.04 1.35
N PHE A 280 16.21 1.71 0.75
CA PHE A 280 14.87 1.17 0.54
C PHE A 280 14.60 1.06 -0.96
N MET A 281 14.27 -0.14 -1.43
CA MET A 281 13.94 -0.47 -2.83
C MET A 281 12.77 -1.45 -2.87
N ARG A 282 11.76 -1.21 -2.04
CA ARG A 282 10.57 -2.05 -1.94
C ARG A 282 9.77 -2.01 -3.23
N LYS A 283 9.21 -3.15 -3.65
CA LYS A 283 8.31 -3.25 -4.81
C LYS A 283 8.94 -2.66 -6.07
N CYS A 284 10.20 -3.00 -6.31
CA CYS A 284 10.88 -2.77 -7.57
C CYS A 284 10.72 -4.01 -8.47
N ARG A 285 11.54 -4.11 -9.51
CA ARG A 285 11.65 -5.30 -10.38
C ARG A 285 13.03 -5.93 -10.25
N LEU A 286 13.66 -5.83 -9.08
CA LEU A 286 15.04 -6.24 -8.86
C LEU A 286 15.21 -7.72 -9.22
N THR A 287 16.21 -8.01 -10.04
CA THR A 287 16.60 -9.35 -10.48
C THR A 287 17.88 -9.80 -9.80
N ASN A 288 18.74 -8.86 -9.38
CA ASN A 288 19.99 -9.08 -8.66
C ASN A 288 20.29 -7.89 -7.74
N ILE A 289 21.21 -8.11 -6.80
CA ILE A 289 21.67 -7.12 -5.81
C ILE A 289 23.19 -7.10 -5.68
N ASP A 290 23.94 -7.54 -6.69
CA ASP A 290 25.38 -7.82 -6.62
C ASP A 290 26.21 -6.64 -6.12
N GLN A 291 25.84 -5.43 -6.54
CA GLN A 291 26.55 -4.21 -6.19
C GLN A 291 26.27 -3.73 -4.75
N ILE A 292 25.35 -4.34 -4.00
CA ILE A 292 25.12 -4.01 -2.57
C ILE A 292 26.42 -4.14 -1.75
N THR A 293 27.34 -4.99 -2.20
CA THR A 293 28.68 -5.20 -1.64
C THR A 293 29.54 -3.93 -1.56
N TYR A 294 29.24 -2.90 -2.37
CA TYR A 294 29.96 -1.63 -2.31
C TYR A 294 29.52 -0.71 -1.17
N ILE A 295 28.33 -0.92 -0.58
CA ILE A 295 27.82 -0.12 0.53
C ILE A 295 28.10 -0.82 1.87
N VAL A 296 29.39 -0.87 2.23
CA VAL A 296 29.85 -1.63 3.40
C VAL A 296 29.41 -1.05 4.76
N ASN A 297 28.83 0.15 4.78
CA ASN A 297 28.30 0.81 5.99
C ASN A 297 26.79 0.70 6.12
N LEU A 298 26.13 -0.10 5.27
CA LEU A 298 24.67 -0.19 5.26
C LEU A 298 24.14 -0.89 6.52
N GLU A 299 23.29 -0.20 7.27
CA GLU A 299 22.71 -0.67 8.52
C GLU A 299 21.27 -1.18 8.34
N GLU A 300 20.53 -0.61 7.39
CA GLU A 300 19.12 -0.95 7.12
C GLU A 300 18.88 -1.13 5.62
N LEU A 301 18.34 -2.29 5.24
CA LEU A 301 18.01 -2.62 3.85
C LEU A 301 16.58 -3.16 3.75
N ASP A 302 15.77 -2.54 2.89
CA ASP A 302 14.47 -3.07 2.47
C ASP A 302 14.46 -3.32 0.96
N ILE A 303 14.38 -4.58 0.56
CA ILE A 303 14.19 -5.01 -0.83
C ILE A 303 12.93 -5.87 -0.97
N SER A 304 11.97 -5.70 -0.06
CA SER A 304 10.73 -6.48 -0.02
C SER A 304 9.89 -6.30 -1.28
N TYR A 305 9.02 -7.27 -1.59
CA TYR A 305 8.18 -7.27 -2.78
C TYR A 305 8.96 -7.25 -4.12
N ASN A 306 10.20 -7.76 -4.13
CA ASN A 306 10.99 -7.99 -5.34
C ASN A 306 11.03 -9.49 -5.67
N ASN A 307 9.98 -9.99 -6.30
CA ASN A 307 9.78 -11.42 -6.60
C ASN A 307 10.73 -12.00 -7.68
N CYS A 308 11.56 -11.18 -8.30
CA CYS A 308 12.53 -11.61 -9.29
C CYS A 308 13.93 -11.87 -8.70
N ILE A 309 14.17 -11.53 -7.43
CA ILE A 309 15.44 -11.79 -6.75
C ILE A 309 15.53 -13.28 -6.42
N LYS A 310 16.53 -13.95 -7.00
CA LYS A 310 16.79 -15.38 -6.74
C LYS A 310 18.05 -15.63 -5.94
N ASP A 311 19.02 -14.71 -6.04
CA ASP A 311 20.29 -14.80 -5.35
C ASP A 311 20.44 -13.61 -4.41
N ILE A 312 20.58 -13.90 -3.12
CA ILE A 312 20.87 -12.91 -2.08
C ILE A 312 22.28 -13.10 -1.51
N SER A 313 23.11 -13.94 -2.13
CA SER A 313 24.48 -14.17 -1.70
C SER A 313 25.29 -12.89 -1.51
N PRO A 314 25.15 -11.81 -2.31
CA PRO A 314 25.90 -10.57 -2.07
C PRO A 314 25.76 -10.00 -0.65
N LEU A 315 24.67 -10.30 0.05
CA LEU A 315 24.45 -9.82 1.43
C LEU A 315 25.51 -10.31 2.42
N TYR A 316 26.21 -11.44 2.21
CA TYR A 316 27.18 -11.95 3.21
C TYR A 316 28.31 -10.96 3.53
N GLN A 317 28.57 -10.00 2.64
CA GLN A 317 29.61 -8.97 2.80
C GLN A 317 29.13 -7.75 3.61
N VAL A 318 27.82 -7.54 3.71
CA VAL A 318 27.23 -6.34 4.31
C VAL A 318 26.97 -6.57 5.81
N ARG A 319 28.03 -6.88 6.56
CA ARG A 319 27.97 -7.28 7.98
C ARG A 319 27.58 -6.15 8.94
N SER A 320 27.50 -4.92 8.44
CA SER A 320 26.98 -3.75 9.14
C SER A 320 25.46 -3.79 9.34
N LEU A 321 24.73 -4.64 8.59
CA LEU A 321 23.28 -4.70 8.67
C LEU A 321 22.79 -5.05 10.08
N THR A 322 21.90 -4.20 10.58
CA THR A 322 21.13 -4.38 11.82
C THR A 322 19.66 -4.64 11.53
N LYS A 323 19.15 -4.18 10.38
CA LYS A 323 17.77 -4.44 9.95
C LYS A 323 17.72 -4.89 8.49
N LEU A 324 16.98 -5.96 8.24
CA LEU A 324 16.83 -6.53 6.90
C LEU A 324 15.38 -6.92 6.62
N PHE A 325 14.83 -6.37 5.54
CA PHE A 325 13.48 -6.68 5.06
C PHE A 325 13.57 -7.25 3.63
N ILE A 326 13.25 -8.55 3.50
CA ILE A 326 13.26 -9.30 2.25
C ILE A 326 11.97 -10.13 2.08
N ASN A 327 10.85 -9.59 2.58
CA ASN A 327 9.57 -10.26 2.54
C ASN A 327 8.92 -10.20 1.16
N ASN A 328 8.12 -11.22 0.80
CA ASN A 328 7.47 -11.31 -0.51
C ASN A 328 8.44 -11.24 -1.70
N CYS A 329 9.56 -11.95 -1.61
CA CYS A 329 10.56 -12.07 -2.69
C CYS A 329 10.55 -13.45 -3.36
N GLY A 330 9.77 -14.41 -2.86
CA GLY A 330 9.71 -15.78 -3.40
C GLY A 330 10.95 -16.62 -3.09
N LEU A 331 11.70 -16.24 -2.04
CA LEU A 331 12.95 -16.90 -1.67
C LEU A 331 12.71 -18.28 -1.06
N LYS A 332 13.51 -19.27 -1.47
CA LYS A 332 13.48 -20.64 -0.91
C LYS A 332 14.64 -20.93 0.05
N ASN A 333 15.74 -20.19 -0.10
CA ASN A 333 16.97 -20.35 0.66
C ASN A 333 17.49 -18.96 1.02
N ILE A 334 17.97 -18.82 2.25
CA ILE A 334 18.56 -17.59 2.79
C ILE A 334 19.86 -17.87 3.55
N ASP A 335 20.57 -18.97 3.25
CA ASP A 335 21.74 -19.44 3.99
C ASP A 335 22.83 -18.37 4.16
N GLN A 336 22.92 -17.45 3.22
CA GLN A 336 23.93 -16.39 3.22
C GLN A 336 23.69 -15.32 4.30
N ILE A 337 22.47 -15.22 4.87
CA ILE A 337 22.22 -14.29 5.97
C ILE A 337 22.84 -14.75 7.29
N ALA A 338 23.25 -16.02 7.42
CA ALA A 338 23.87 -16.54 8.66
C ALA A 338 25.16 -15.79 9.06
N GLN A 339 25.75 -15.02 8.15
CA GLN A 339 26.92 -14.18 8.41
C GLN A 339 26.58 -12.78 8.95
N LEU A 340 25.30 -12.39 8.92
CA LEU A 340 24.82 -11.07 9.33
C LEU A 340 24.57 -11.02 10.84
N ILE A 341 25.58 -11.39 11.63
CA ILE A 341 25.51 -11.59 13.09
C ILE A 341 25.11 -10.34 13.90
N ASN A 342 25.03 -9.16 13.26
CA ASN A 342 24.60 -7.91 13.86
C ASN A 342 23.11 -7.61 13.67
N LEU A 343 22.36 -8.47 12.96
CA LEU A 343 20.93 -8.29 12.77
C LEU A 343 20.18 -8.30 14.10
N GLU A 344 19.36 -7.26 14.29
CA GLU A 344 18.42 -7.09 15.40
C GLU A 344 16.97 -7.23 14.90
N VAL A 345 16.70 -6.86 13.66
CA VAL A 345 15.37 -6.93 13.02
C VAL A 345 15.46 -7.69 11.70
N LEU A 346 14.65 -8.72 11.52
CA LEU A 346 14.57 -9.49 10.29
C LEU A 346 13.13 -9.75 9.88
N ASN A 347 12.78 -9.37 8.64
CA ASN A 347 11.53 -9.75 8.00
C ASN A 347 11.78 -10.57 6.74
N VAL A 348 11.43 -11.85 6.81
CA VAL A 348 11.50 -12.84 5.73
C VAL A 348 10.13 -13.45 5.44
N SER A 349 9.05 -12.78 5.85
CA SER A 349 7.68 -13.26 5.66
C SER A 349 7.28 -13.39 4.19
N ASP A 350 6.25 -14.18 3.93
CA ASP A 350 5.67 -14.34 2.58
C ASP A 350 6.71 -14.82 1.55
N ASN A 351 7.58 -15.74 1.96
CA ASN A 351 8.57 -16.41 1.12
C ASN A 351 8.22 -17.91 1.02
N GLN A 352 9.17 -18.74 0.61
CA GLN A 352 9.01 -20.18 0.42
C GLN A 352 10.08 -20.96 1.21
N LEU A 353 10.43 -20.46 2.40
CA LEU A 353 11.42 -21.06 3.29
C LEU A 353 10.86 -22.32 3.94
N LEU A 354 11.69 -23.37 4.02
CA LEU A 354 11.33 -24.63 4.68
C LEU A 354 12.07 -24.84 6.00
N THR A 355 13.06 -23.99 6.31
CA THR A 355 13.87 -24.11 7.53
C THR A 355 14.38 -22.75 7.99
N THR A 356 14.68 -22.67 9.29
CA THR A 356 15.24 -21.49 9.97
C THR A 356 16.73 -21.63 10.29
N ASN A 357 17.42 -22.65 9.77
CA ASN A 357 18.83 -22.93 10.12
C ASN A 357 19.78 -21.73 9.96
N SER A 358 19.61 -20.95 8.89
CA SER A 358 20.43 -19.76 8.62
C SER A 358 20.19 -18.65 9.65
N ILE A 359 19.01 -18.61 10.26
CA ILE A 359 18.58 -17.60 11.24
C ILE A 359 19.09 -17.94 12.64
N GLY A 360 19.24 -19.23 12.99
CA GLY A 360 19.63 -19.66 14.35
C GLY A 360 20.97 -19.12 14.86
N SER A 361 21.83 -18.63 13.95
CA SER A 361 23.11 -17.98 14.29
C SER A 361 22.98 -16.50 14.66
N LEU A 362 21.83 -15.87 14.41
CA LEU A 362 21.59 -14.43 14.55
C LEU A 362 21.15 -14.06 15.97
N VAL A 363 21.98 -14.41 16.96
CA VAL A 363 21.66 -14.35 18.40
C VAL A 363 21.34 -12.95 18.95
N LYS A 364 21.57 -11.88 18.17
CA LYS A 364 21.20 -10.50 18.50
C LYS A 364 19.79 -10.12 18.06
N LEU A 365 19.08 -10.99 17.32
CA LEU A 365 17.72 -10.72 16.87
C LEU A 365 16.79 -10.45 18.06
N LYS A 366 16.05 -9.35 17.94
CA LYS A 366 15.00 -8.92 18.85
C LYS A 366 13.63 -9.04 18.20
N GLU A 367 13.55 -8.81 16.88
CA GLU A 367 12.32 -8.85 16.11
C GLU A 367 12.50 -9.77 14.89
N LEU A 368 11.63 -10.78 14.78
CA LEU A 368 11.63 -11.72 13.67
C LEU A 368 10.21 -11.92 13.13
N ASP A 369 10.02 -11.58 11.86
CA ASP A 369 8.83 -11.98 11.10
C ASP A 369 9.22 -12.99 10.01
N ILE A 370 8.74 -14.22 10.18
CA ILE A 370 8.89 -15.32 9.22
C ILE A 370 7.53 -15.91 8.82
N SER A 371 6.45 -15.17 9.07
CA SER A 371 5.10 -15.60 8.76
C SER A 371 4.91 -15.95 7.28
N LYS A 372 3.92 -16.80 6.99
CA LYS A 372 3.59 -17.26 5.63
C LYS A 372 4.76 -17.96 4.91
N ASN A 373 5.57 -18.70 5.64
CA ASN A 373 6.49 -19.69 5.08
C ASN A 373 5.96 -21.07 5.44
N ASP A 374 5.35 -21.76 4.48
CA ASP A 374 4.61 -23.00 4.71
C ASP A 374 5.53 -24.20 5.01
N ASN A 375 5.12 -25.10 5.91
CA ASN A 375 5.87 -26.26 6.39
C ASN A 375 7.28 -25.92 6.94
N LEU A 376 7.37 -24.85 7.73
CA LEU A 376 8.63 -24.32 8.23
C LEU A 376 9.18 -25.12 9.43
N ASP A 377 10.42 -25.59 9.34
CA ASP A 377 11.17 -26.10 10.50
C ASP A 377 11.78 -24.95 11.31
N ILE A 378 11.28 -24.76 12.53
CA ILE A 378 11.67 -23.70 13.46
C ILE A 378 12.71 -24.14 14.52
N ASN A 379 13.23 -25.37 14.47
CA ASN A 379 14.09 -25.92 15.54
C ASN A 379 15.33 -25.06 15.85
N SER A 380 15.86 -24.37 14.85
CA SER A 380 17.03 -23.50 14.99
C SER A 380 16.73 -22.17 15.68
N LEU A 381 15.47 -21.80 15.88
CA LEU A 381 15.10 -20.59 16.63
C LEU A 381 15.39 -20.69 18.13
N LYS A 382 15.59 -21.89 18.67
CA LYS A 382 15.81 -22.14 20.11
C LYS A 382 16.99 -21.38 20.71
N ASP A 383 17.96 -20.99 19.88
CA ASP A 383 19.18 -20.29 20.30
C ASP A 383 19.00 -18.76 20.32
N LEU A 384 17.87 -18.23 19.83
CA LEU A 384 17.59 -16.80 19.70
C LEU A 384 16.96 -16.21 20.97
N VAL A 385 17.57 -16.46 22.12
CA VAL A 385 17.05 -16.08 23.46
C VAL A 385 16.85 -14.57 23.66
N SER A 386 17.41 -13.73 22.77
CA SER A 386 17.23 -12.28 22.77
C SER A 386 15.92 -11.82 22.12
N LEU A 387 15.15 -12.72 21.49
CA LEU A 387 13.90 -12.37 20.81
C LEU A 387 12.87 -11.80 21.78
N ILE A 388 12.25 -10.71 21.34
CA ILE A 388 11.19 -9.98 22.02
C ILE A 388 9.89 -10.13 21.23
N GLN A 389 9.97 -10.05 19.90
CA GLN A 389 8.82 -10.18 19.00
C GLN A 389 9.05 -11.28 17.97
N LEU A 390 8.06 -12.17 17.83
CA LEU A 390 8.13 -13.29 16.91
C LEU A 390 6.79 -13.50 16.19
N ASN A 391 6.80 -13.37 14.87
CA ASN A 391 5.65 -13.67 14.03
C ASN A 391 5.87 -14.96 13.23
N LEU A 392 5.10 -15.98 13.60
CA LEU A 392 5.07 -17.33 13.02
C LEU A 392 3.70 -17.64 12.41
N ARG A 393 2.92 -16.60 12.07
CA ARG A 393 1.59 -16.76 11.49
C ARG A 393 1.65 -17.59 10.21
N SER A 394 0.74 -18.56 10.04
CA SER A 394 0.56 -19.29 8.77
C SER A 394 1.82 -20.00 8.27
N CYS A 395 2.49 -20.73 9.17
CA CYS A 395 3.71 -21.50 8.87
C CYS A 395 3.48 -23.03 8.86
N ALA A 396 2.23 -23.47 9.02
CA ALA A 396 1.83 -24.89 9.18
C ALA A 396 2.59 -25.62 10.30
N LEU A 397 2.80 -24.92 11.42
CA LEU A 397 3.47 -25.47 12.59
C LEU A 397 2.56 -26.43 13.36
N THR A 398 3.10 -27.58 13.76
CA THR A 398 2.40 -28.54 14.63
C THR A 398 3.00 -28.64 16.03
N GLN A 399 4.25 -28.24 16.23
CA GLN A 399 4.97 -28.30 17.50
C GLN A 399 5.81 -27.04 17.73
N LEU A 400 6.03 -26.71 19.01
CA LEU A 400 6.67 -25.46 19.45
C LEU A 400 7.89 -25.67 20.37
N SER A 401 8.52 -26.84 20.33
CA SER A 401 9.68 -27.18 21.20
C SER A 401 10.80 -26.13 21.13
N ALA A 402 11.00 -25.52 19.97
CA ALA A 402 12.00 -24.46 19.75
C ALA A 402 11.72 -23.17 20.52
N LEU A 403 10.47 -22.92 20.93
CA LEU A 403 10.10 -21.68 21.62
C LEU A 403 10.38 -21.74 23.12
N LYS A 404 10.48 -22.94 23.71
CA LYS A 404 10.68 -23.12 25.16
C LYS A 404 11.81 -22.24 25.77
N PRO A 405 12.98 -22.07 25.13
CA PRO A 405 14.06 -21.25 25.69
C PRO A 405 13.85 -19.73 25.53
N LEU A 406 12.89 -19.29 24.72
CA LEU A 406 12.68 -17.89 24.32
C LEU A 406 11.91 -17.09 25.38
N ILE A 407 12.37 -17.19 26.62
CA ILE A 407 11.70 -16.64 27.81
C ILE A 407 11.55 -15.12 27.81
N ASN A 408 12.26 -14.40 26.93
CA ASN A 408 12.17 -12.95 26.79
C ASN A 408 11.10 -12.48 25.81
N LEU A 409 10.41 -13.40 25.12
CA LEU A 409 9.32 -13.06 24.21
C LEU A 409 8.21 -12.30 24.93
N GLN A 410 7.78 -11.22 24.30
CA GLN A 410 6.69 -10.35 24.73
C GLN A 410 5.55 -10.32 23.71
N ASP A 411 5.85 -10.47 22.42
CA ASP A 411 4.87 -10.52 21.34
C ASP A 411 5.05 -11.81 20.52
N LEU A 412 4.00 -12.62 20.46
CA LEU A 412 3.98 -13.87 19.72
C LEU A 412 2.71 -14.02 18.90
N ASN A 413 2.88 -14.08 17.58
CA ASN A 413 1.80 -14.40 16.66
C ASN A 413 1.96 -15.80 16.09
N LEU A 414 1.04 -16.70 16.47
CA LEU A 414 0.95 -18.09 16.02
C LEU A 414 -0.32 -18.36 15.21
N SER A 415 -1.08 -17.33 14.87
CA SER A 415 -2.36 -17.49 14.18
C SER A 415 -2.23 -18.24 12.85
N PHE A 416 -3.31 -18.90 12.43
CA PHE A 416 -3.36 -19.67 11.17
C PHE A 416 -2.35 -20.83 11.12
N ASN A 417 -2.01 -21.43 12.26
CA ASN A 417 -1.32 -22.72 12.32
C ASN A 417 -2.31 -23.78 12.84
N PRO A 418 -3.04 -24.47 11.95
CA PRO A 418 -4.02 -25.49 12.36
C PRO A 418 -3.34 -26.67 13.05
N ASP A 419 -4.05 -27.31 13.97
CA ASP A 419 -3.60 -28.47 14.76
C ASP A 419 -2.32 -28.23 15.58
N ILE A 420 -1.99 -26.97 15.89
CA ILE A 420 -0.76 -26.63 16.61
C ILE A 420 -0.82 -27.05 18.08
N ASN A 421 0.22 -27.75 18.56
CA ASN A 421 0.40 -28.06 19.97
C ASN A 421 1.02 -26.87 20.72
N ILE A 422 0.23 -26.24 21.57
CA ILE A 422 0.62 -25.05 22.35
C ILE A 422 1.19 -25.33 23.75
N THR A 423 1.49 -26.59 24.08
CA THR A 423 1.98 -26.98 25.43
C THR A 423 3.22 -26.22 25.89
N GLU A 424 4.11 -25.85 24.96
CA GLU A 424 5.35 -25.13 25.28
C GLU A 424 5.12 -23.64 25.62
N LEU A 425 3.94 -23.09 25.36
CA LEU A 425 3.64 -21.69 25.69
C LEU A 425 3.64 -21.42 27.21
N GLN A 426 3.41 -22.44 28.04
CA GLN A 426 3.43 -22.32 29.51
C GLN A 426 4.77 -21.79 30.07
N TYR A 427 5.86 -21.88 29.30
CA TYR A 427 7.20 -21.41 29.70
C TYR A 427 7.41 -19.91 29.39
N LEU A 428 6.59 -19.30 28.53
CA LEU A 428 6.78 -17.94 28.00
C LEU A 428 6.10 -16.86 28.86
N LYS A 429 6.43 -16.83 30.15
CA LYS A 429 5.73 -16.02 31.17
C LYS A 429 5.82 -14.49 30.98
N ASN A 430 6.71 -14.01 30.11
CA ASN A 430 6.86 -12.59 29.80
C ASN A 430 5.99 -12.13 28.62
N LEU A 431 5.20 -13.03 28.02
CA LEU A 431 4.27 -12.66 26.97
C LEU A 431 3.27 -11.61 27.43
N LYS A 432 3.09 -10.60 26.58
CA LYS A 432 2.11 -9.52 26.70
C LYS A 432 1.08 -9.62 25.58
N TYR A 433 1.50 -9.98 24.37
CA TYR A 433 0.63 -10.08 23.19
C TYR A 433 0.72 -11.51 22.66
N LEU A 434 -0.43 -12.20 22.61
CA LEU A 434 -0.51 -13.56 22.10
C LEU A 434 -1.68 -13.72 21.13
N ASN A 435 -1.36 -14.09 19.89
CA ASN A 435 -2.37 -14.36 18.87
C ASN A 435 -2.36 -15.84 18.46
N LEU A 436 -3.46 -16.52 18.78
CA LEU A 436 -3.76 -17.93 18.51
C LEU A 436 -5.00 -18.08 17.62
N LYS A 437 -5.36 -17.05 16.85
CA LYS A 437 -6.52 -17.07 15.98
C LYS A 437 -6.40 -18.17 14.92
N ASN A 438 -7.47 -18.94 14.71
CA ASN A 438 -7.55 -19.95 13.63
C ASN A 438 -6.45 -21.02 13.73
N CYS A 439 -6.38 -21.71 14.87
CA CYS A 439 -5.39 -22.73 15.21
C CYS A 439 -6.00 -24.12 15.49
N ASP A 440 -7.31 -24.29 15.28
CA ASP A 440 -8.08 -25.50 15.61
C ASP A 440 -8.00 -25.95 17.08
N LEU A 441 -7.70 -25.02 18.00
CA LEU A 441 -7.55 -25.30 19.42
C LEU A 441 -8.89 -25.74 20.05
N VAL A 442 -8.84 -26.71 20.95
CA VAL A 442 -10.01 -27.18 21.73
C VAL A 442 -9.96 -26.81 23.20
N SER A 443 -8.79 -26.42 23.70
CA SER A 443 -8.52 -26.02 25.08
C SER A 443 -7.32 -25.10 25.12
N ILE A 444 -7.25 -24.25 26.14
CA ILE A 444 -6.20 -23.27 26.35
C ILE A 444 -5.65 -23.31 27.79
N TYR A 445 -5.90 -24.38 28.55
CA TYR A 445 -5.48 -24.53 29.95
C TYR A 445 -3.97 -24.25 30.18
N VAL A 446 -3.15 -24.53 29.16
CA VAL A 446 -1.70 -24.30 29.18
C VAL A 446 -1.31 -22.82 29.29
N LEU A 447 -2.24 -21.91 29.02
CA LEU A 447 -2.03 -20.46 29.11
C LEU A 447 -2.16 -19.93 30.54
N LYS A 448 -2.64 -20.74 31.49
CA LYS A 448 -2.81 -20.37 32.91
C LYS A 448 -1.59 -19.67 33.55
N PRO A 449 -0.32 -20.06 33.27
CA PRO A 449 0.84 -19.36 33.82
C PRO A 449 1.13 -17.97 33.23
N LEU A 450 0.44 -17.56 32.15
CA LEU A 450 0.72 -16.33 31.38
C LEU A 450 -0.04 -15.12 31.93
N ILE A 451 0.10 -14.86 33.23
CA ILE A 451 -0.61 -13.79 33.96
C ILE A 451 -0.25 -12.36 33.50
N ASN A 452 0.82 -12.21 32.72
CA ASN A 452 1.30 -10.92 32.21
C ASN A 452 0.68 -10.52 30.87
N LEU A 453 -0.20 -11.34 30.29
CA LEU A 453 -0.87 -11.02 29.04
C LEU A 453 -1.67 -9.72 29.14
N GLU A 454 -1.50 -8.87 28.14
CA GLU A 454 -2.22 -7.61 27.92
C GLU A 454 -3.23 -7.76 26.77
N GLU A 455 -2.89 -8.55 25.75
CA GLU A 455 -3.79 -8.92 24.64
C GLU A 455 -3.74 -10.42 24.39
N LEU A 456 -4.92 -11.03 24.28
CA LEU A 456 -5.09 -12.43 23.91
C LEU A 456 -6.17 -12.59 22.83
N ASN A 457 -5.78 -13.13 21.68
CA ASN A 457 -6.70 -13.47 20.61
C ASN A 457 -6.75 -14.99 20.40
N ILE A 458 -7.88 -15.61 20.75
CA ILE A 458 -8.18 -17.04 20.55
C ILE A 458 -9.34 -17.25 19.58
N SER A 459 -9.70 -16.24 18.78
CA SER A 459 -10.84 -16.30 17.88
C SER A 459 -10.72 -17.41 16.82
N ASN A 460 -11.85 -17.89 16.30
CA ASN A 460 -11.94 -18.92 15.27
C ASN A 460 -11.22 -20.22 15.69
N ASN A 461 -11.50 -20.71 16.89
CA ASN A 461 -11.04 -22.02 17.35
C ASN A 461 -12.25 -22.91 17.70
N ASN A 462 -12.01 -24.05 18.33
CA ASN A 462 -13.03 -25.00 18.77
C ASN A 462 -13.11 -25.09 20.31
N ILE A 463 -12.77 -23.99 21.01
CA ILE A 463 -12.70 -23.93 22.48
C ILE A 463 -14.12 -23.92 23.06
N ALA A 464 -14.41 -24.85 23.96
CA ALA A 464 -15.72 -24.95 24.63
C ALA A 464 -15.72 -24.39 26.06
N TYR A 465 -14.56 -24.38 26.72
CA TYR A 465 -14.35 -23.88 28.07
C TYR A 465 -13.05 -23.10 28.09
N LEU A 466 -13.03 -21.96 28.80
CA LEU A 466 -11.86 -21.10 28.82
C LEU A 466 -10.69 -21.69 29.61
N ASP A 467 -10.93 -22.42 30.71
CA ASP A 467 -10.00 -23.32 31.41
C ASP A 467 -8.56 -22.82 31.71
N ALA A 468 -8.30 -21.53 31.51
CA ALA A 468 -7.00 -20.87 31.60
C ALA A 468 -6.92 -19.90 32.77
N ASN A 469 -7.92 -19.86 33.65
CA ASN A 469 -8.05 -18.87 34.73
C ASN A 469 -7.95 -17.43 34.18
N ILE A 470 -8.79 -17.10 33.19
CA ILE A 470 -8.73 -15.77 32.56
C ILE A 470 -8.92 -14.67 33.60
N ASN A 471 -9.71 -14.90 34.65
CA ASN A 471 -9.89 -14.00 35.81
C ASN A 471 -8.60 -13.64 36.58
N GLU A 472 -7.55 -14.47 36.51
CA GLU A 472 -6.25 -14.20 37.14
C GLU A 472 -5.31 -13.36 36.27
N MET A 473 -5.63 -13.17 34.99
CA MET A 473 -4.87 -12.34 34.05
C MET A 473 -5.22 -10.85 34.25
N THR A 474 -4.78 -10.26 35.36
CA THR A 474 -5.19 -8.89 35.75
C THR A 474 -4.69 -7.80 34.81
N ASN A 475 -3.70 -8.07 33.96
CA ASN A 475 -3.18 -7.10 32.99
C ASN A 475 -3.91 -7.15 31.64
N LEU A 476 -4.83 -8.09 31.46
CA LEU A 476 -5.50 -8.33 30.19
C LEU A 476 -6.48 -7.19 29.87
N LYS A 477 -6.16 -6.44 28.81
CA LYS A 477 -6.92 -5.27 28.34
C LYS A 477 -7.78 -5.60 27.14
N GLU A 478 -7.30 -6.50 26.29
CA GLU A 478 -7.96 -6.88 25.05
C GLU A 478 -8.09 -8.40 24.98
N PHE A 479 -9.32 -8.90 24.89
CA PHE A 479 -9.60 -10.32 24.78
C PHE A 479 -10.58 -10.60 23.64
N SER A 480 -10.17 -11.45 22.71
CA SER A 480 -10.96 -11.78 21.53
C SER A 480 -11.15 -13.30 21.44
N VAL A 481 -12.40 -13.73 21.64
CA VAL A 481 -12.80 -15.15 21.71
C VAL A 481 -13.80 -15.55 20.63
N VAL A 482 -14.20 -14.62 19.78
CA VAL A 482 -15.20 -14.80 18.71
C VAL A 482 -14.98 -16.05 17.85
N TYR A 483 -16.08 -16.70 17.49
CA TYR A 483 -16.14 -17.88 16.61
C TYR A 483 -15.48 -19.13 17.23
N ASN A 484 -15.73 -19.35 18.52
CA ASN A 484 -15.48 -20.56 19.29
C ASN A 484 -16.80 -21.31 19.60
N LEU A 485 -16.73 -22.24 20.56
CA LEU A 485 -17.83 -23.03 21.09
C LEU A 485 -18.08 -22.74 22.58
N VAL A 486 -17.60 -21.60 23.10
CA VAL A 486 -17.69 -21.25 24.52
C VAL A 486 -19.16 -21.14 24.92
N ILE A 487 -19.52 -21.86 25.97
CA ILE A 487 -20.89 -21.88 26.52
C ILE A 487 -21.00 -21.22 27.89
N ASP A 488 -19.87 -20.94 28.54
CA ASP A 488 -19.79 -20.38 29.88
C ASP A 488 -18.70 -19.31 29.93
N PHE A 489 -19.11 -18.09 30.23
CA PHE A 489 -18.26 -16.91 30.36
C PHE A 489 -18.09 -16.46 31.82
N SER A 490 -18.41 -17.31 32.80
CA SER A 490 -18.29 -16.98 34.23
C SER A 490 -16.86 -16.59 34.65
N GLU A 491 -15.82 -17.13 33.99
CA GLU A 491 -14.42 -16.68 34.19
C GLU A 491 -14.21 -15.20 33.82
N LEU A 492 -15.08 -14.60 33.00
CA LEU A 492 -15.01 -13.19 32.61
C LEU A 492 -15.79 -12.26 33.54
N GLU A 493 -16.75 -12.77 34.32
CA GLU A 493 -17.58 -11.93 35.22
C GLU A 493 -16.74 -11.22 36.30
N GLN A 494 -15.56 -11.76 36.63
CA GLN A 494 -14.64 -11.21 37.63
C GLN A 494 -13.61 -10.25 37.03
N GLN A 495 -13.58 -10.09 35.69
CA GLN A 495 -12.61 -9.24 35.01
C GLN A 495 -13.07 -7.78 34.96
N GLN A 496 -12.24 -6.88 35.49
CA GLN A 496 -12.56 -5.44 35.60
C GLN A 496 -11.73 -4.55 34.65
N ASN A 497 -10.78 -5.12 33.91
CA ASN A 497 -9.73 -4.36 33.23
C ASN A 497 -9.81 -4.36 31.69
N PHE A 498 -10.88 -4.90 31.10
CA PHE A 498 -11.05 -4.90 29.64
C PHE A 498 -11.34 -3.50 29.08
N ASN A 499 -10.51 -3.06 28.14
CA ASN A 499 -10.81 -1.93 27.25
C ASN A 499 -11.70 -2.38 26.08
N SER A 500 -11.51 -3.62 25.62
CA SER A 500 -12.30 -4.24 24.57
C SER A 500 -12.47 -5.75 24.85
N LEU A 501 -13.72 -6.21 24.69
CA LEU A 501 -14.08 -7.63 24.71
C LEU A 501 -14.92 -7.89 23.46
N ASP A 502 -14.44 -8.78 22.60
CA ASP A 502 -15.20 -9.21 21.42
C ASP A 502 -15.59 -10.68 21.55
N GLU A 503 -16.89 -10.91 21.78
CA GLU A 503 -17.56 -12.20 21.90
C GLU A 503 -18.60 -12.45 20.78
N TYR A 504 -18.77 -11.48 19.85
CA TYR A 504 -19.84 -11.48 18.85
C TYR A 504 -19.65 -12.55 17.76
N GLY A 505 -20.11 -13.77 18.01
CA GLY A 505 -19.99 -14.88 17.04
C GLY A 505 -19.83 -16.25 17.70
N ASP A 506 -19.59 -16.27 19.01
CA ASP A 506 -19.76 -17.46 19.83
C ASP A 506 -21.25 -17.72 19.94
N ARG A 507 -21.69 -18.92 19.55
CA ARG A 507 -23.12 -19.24 19.64
C ARG A 507 -23.52 -19.22 21.11
N TYR A 508 -24.18 -18.14 21.54
CA TYR A 508 -25.02 -18.08 22.74
C TYR A 508 -26.03 -19.24 22.65
N PHE A 509 -25.66 -20.41 23.15
CA PHE A 509 -26.64 -21.40 23.56
C PHE A 509 -27.09 -20.94 24.93
N ASP A 510 -28.14 -20.12 24.94
CA ASP A 510 -28.85 -19.78 26.16
C ASP A 510 -29.47 -21.06 26.75
N ILE A 511 -28.74 -21.71 27.67
CA ILE A 511 -29.19 -22.92 28.37
C ILE A 511 -30.23 -22.57 29.45
N SER A 512 -30.54 -21.28 29.68
CA SER A 512 -31.56 -20.87 30.64
C SER A 512 -32.99 -20.93 30.08
N ALA A 513 -33.14 -21.07 28.76
CA ALA A 513 -34.44 -21.09 28.10
C ALA A 513 -34.62 -22.26 27.12
N GLN A 514 -34.71 -23.50 27.64
CA GLN A 514 -35.65 -24.52 27.14
C GLN A 514 -35.50 -25.86 27.88
N LYS A 515 -36.52 -26.17 28.70
CA LYS A 515 -36.86 -27.57 28.96
C LYS A 515 -37.31 -28.20 27.64
N THR A 516 -36.75 -29.37 27.33
CA THR A 516 -37.13 -30.37 26.31
C THR A 516 -36.59 -30.18 24.87
N ASN A 517 -35.95 -31.25 24.35
CA ASN A 517 -35.55 -31.57 22.96
C ASN A 517 -34.11 -31.30 22.44
N SER A 518 -33.10 -31.33 23.32
CA SER A 518 -31.69 -31.05 22.98
C SER A 518 -30.94 -32.06 22.08
N GLN A 519 -31.48 -33.25 21.74
CA GLN A 519 -30.76 -34.24 20.93
C GLN A 519 -31.07 -34.21 19.42
N GLU A 520 -32.25 -33.73 19.01
CA GLU A 520 -32.60 -33.65 17.59
C GLU A 520 -32.06 -32.39 16.90
N GLU A 521 -31.97 -31.27 17.62
CA GLU A 521 -31.40 -30.04 17.07
C GLU A 521 -29.88 -30.12 16.90
N LEU A 522 -29.18 -30.78 17.83
CA LEU A 522 -27.75 -31.11 17.70
C LEU A 522 -27.49 -32.00 16.46
N ARG A 523 -28.42 -32.92 16.13
CA ARG A 523 -28.35 -33.75 14.91
C ARG A 523 -28.64 -32.95 13.64
N LYS A 524 -29.50 -31.93 13.69
CA LYS A 524 -29.81 -31.05 12.54
C LYS A 524 -28.64 -30.09 12.25
N ALA A 525 -28.03 -29.50 13.27
CA ALA A 525 -26.85 -28.65 13.12
C ALA A 525 -25.63 -29.40 12.56
N ASN A 526 -25.43 -30.66 12.97
CA ASN A 526 -24.39 -31.54 12.42
C ASN A 526 -24.70 -32.06 11.00
N LYS A 527 -25.97 -32.01 10.57
CA LYS A 527 -26.39 -32.34 9.19
C LYS A 527 -26.14 -31.18 8.22
N MET A 528 -26.32 -29.93 8.65
CA MET A 528 -26.07 -28.76 7.80
C MET A 528 -24.57 -28.50 7.55
N ARG A 529 -23.68 -28.93 8.45
CA ARG A 529 -22.21 -28.85 8.29
C ARG A 529 -21.60 -29.88 7.31
N LYS A 530 -22.39 -30.79 6.73
CA LYS A 530 -21.90 -31.86 5.85
C LYS A 530 -21.79 -31.50 4.37
N ILE A 531 -22.08 -30.26 3.97
CA ILE A 531 -22.26 -29.92 2.55
C ILE A 531 -20.95 -29.52 1.85
N GLU A 532 -19.87 -29.15 2.54
CA GLU A 532 -18.59 -28.81 1.86
C GLU A 532 -17.35 -29.32 2.61
N SER A 533 -16.96 -30.59 2.41
CA SER A 533 -15.60 -31.16 2.58
C SER A 533 -15.60 -32.71 2.45
N PRO A 534 -14.50 -33.39 2.00
CA PRO A 534 -14.52 -34.79 1.55
C PRO A 534 -14.82 -35.81 2.67
N ASN A 535 -15.97 -36.48 2.54
CA ASN A 535 -16.60 -37.40 3.50
C ASN A 535 -15.84 -38.71 3.85
N SER A 536 -14.59 -38.91 3.43
CA SER A 536 -13.85 -40.18 3.63
C SER A 536 -13.02 -40.21 4.92
N GLN A 537 -12.26 -39.16 5.24
CA GLN A 537 -11.37 -39.12 6.42
C GLN A 537 -12.12 -38.98 7.75
N LEU A 538 -13.22 -38.21 7.79
CA LEU A 538 -14.06 -38.04 8.98
C LEU A 538 -14.75 -39.34 9.43
N LYS A 539 -15.20 -40.18 8.48
CA LYS A 539 -15.73 -41.51 8.79
C LYS A 539 -14.64 -42.44 9.32
N GLN A 540 -13.42 -42.30 8.83
CA GLN A 540 -12.27 -43.09 9.27
C GLN A 540 -11.86 -42.73 10.71
N ASN A 541 -11.80 -41.42 11.03
CA ASN A 541 -11.50 -40.93 12.39
C ASN A 541 -12.61 -41.27 13.40
N GLN A 542 -13.90 -41.16 13.03
CA GLN A 542 -15.00 -41.56 13.92
C GLN A 542 -15.02 -43.07 14.20
N ASN A 543 -14.69 -43.88 13.20
CA ASN A 543 -14.58 -45.33 13.37
C ASN A 543 -13.36 -45.71 14.23
N GLN A 544 -12.22 -45.03 14.06
CA GLN A 544 -11.04 -45.21 14.91
C GLN A 544 -11.31 -44.80 16.36
N HIS A 545 -12.01 -43.68 16.58
CA HIS A 545 -12.36 -43.21 17.93
C HIS A 545 -13.36 -44.14 18.63
N LYS A 546 -14.27 -44.76 17.88
CA LYS A 546 -15.21 -45.78 18.39
C LYS A 546 -14.49 -47.11 18.70
N ALA A 547 -13.51 -47.49 17.88
CA ALA A 547 -12.66 -48.65 18.11
C ALA A 547 -11.76 -48.46 19.35
N LEU A 548 -11.14 -47.29 19.51
CA LEU A 548 -10.34 -46.93 20.69
C LEU A 548 -11.16 -46.97 21.98
N LYS A 549 -12.38 -46.42 21.96
CA LYS A 549 -13.30 -46.45 23.12
C LYS A 549 -13.74 -47.87 23.49
N THR A 550 -13.89 -48.74 22.49
CA THR A 550 -14.23 -50.16 22.70
C THR A 550 -13.03 -50.91 23.29
N ALA A 551 -11.83 -50.71 22.74
CA ALA A 551 -10.59 -51.32 23.24
C ALA A 551 -10.26 -50.87 24.68
N LEU A 552 -10.51 -49.60 25.03
CA LEU A 552 -10.31 -49.09 26.37
C LEU A 552 -11.29 -49.73 27.37
N ASN A 553 -12.54 -49.91 26.99
CA ASN A 553 -13.54 -50.58 27.83
C ASN A 553 -13.20 -52.07 28.03
N GLU A 554 -12.69 -52.75 27.00
CA GLU A 554 -12.17 -54.12 27.13
C GLU A 554 -10.94 -54.20 28.05
N CYS A 555 -10.03 -53.22 27.98
CA CYS A 555 -8.91 -53.11 28.92
C CYS A 555 -9.39 -52.89 30.35
N LYS A 556 -10.35 -51.99 30.58
CA LYS A 556 -10.95 -51.77 31.91
C LYS A 556 -11.62 -53.04 32.46
N GLN A 557 -12.32 -53.80 31.61
CA GLN A 557 -12.91 -55.08 32.01
C GLN A 557 -11.87 -56.15 32.36
N LYS A 558 -10.80 -56.27 31.55
CA LYS A 558 -9.72 -57.24 31.82
C LYS A 558 -8.95 -56.89 33.10
N ILE A 559 -8.71 -55.61 33.37
CA ILE A 559 -8.06 -55.15 34.61
C ILE A 559 -8.96 -55.42 35.83
N ASN A 560 -10.26 -55.14 35.73
CA ASN A 560 -11.21 -55.46 36.80
C ASN A 560 -11.31 -56.97 37.06
N ALA A 561 -11.23 -57.81 36.03
CA ALA A 561 -11.20 -59.27 36.16
C ALA A 561 -9.94 -59.77 36.91
N VAL A 562 -8.78 -59.15 36.63
CA VAL A 562 -7.52 -59.41 37.36
C VAL A 562 -7.64 -58.99 38.84
N LEU A 563 -8.29 -57.86 39.12
CA LEU A 563 -8.49 -57.38 40.49
C LEU A 563 -9.45 -58.27 41.30
N THR A 564 -10.51 -58.81 40.69
CA THR A 564 -11.40 -59.78 41.35
C THR A 564 -10.74 -61.13 41.68
N CYS A 565 -9.58 -61.42 41.09
CA CYS A 565 -8.79 -62.63 41.40
C CYS A 565 -7.67 -62.36 42.42
N ALA A 566 -7.47 -61.10 42.85
CA ALA A 566 -6.26 -60.63 43.53
C ALA A 566 -6.46 -60.26 45.00
N ASP A 567 -7.45 -60.83 45.70
CA ASP A 567 -7.66 -60.61 47.14
C ASP A 567 -6.49 -61.08 48.04
N HIS A 568 -5.41 -61.65 47.46
CA HIS A 568 -4.26 -62.16 48.21
C HIS A 568 -2.87 -61.73 47.70
N ILE A 569 -2.73 -60.67 46.88
CA ILE A 569 -1.40 -60.21 46.43
C ILE A 569 -1.23 -58.70 46.65
N GLN A 570 -0.24 -58.33 47.47
CA GLN A 570 0.17 -56.92 47.66
C GLN A 570 0.75 -56.37 46.35
N PHE A 571 0.12 -55.33 45.79
CA PHE A 571 0.60 -54.66 44.58
C PHE A 571 1.66 -53.58 44.91
N THR A 572 2.67 -53.46 44.04
CA THR A 572 3.70 -52.42 44.10
C THR A 572 3.19 -51.08 43.52
N SER A 573 3.90 -49.99 43.85
CA SER A 573 3.58 -48.58 43.52
C SER A 573 3.24 -48.29 42.05
N SER A 574 3.67 -49.14 41.12
CA SER A 574 3.43 -49.00 39.68
C SER A 574 1.97 -49.24 39.27
N VAL A 575 1.20 -50.05 40.02
CA VAL A 575 -0.22 -50.32 39.70
C VAL A 575 -1.13 -49.18 40.15
N ALA A 576 -0.78 -48.50 41.24
CA ALA A 576 -1.49 -47.32 41.73
C ALA A 576 -1.36 -46.13 40.77
N GLN A 577 -0.17 -45.90 40.20
CA GLN A 577 0.05 -44.86 39.18
C GLN A 577 -0.75 -45.12 37.90
N LEU A 578 -0.91 -46.39 37.51
CA LEU A 578 -1.70 -46.78 36.34
C LEU A 578 -3.21 -46.52 36.57
N PHE A 579 -3.66 -46.64 37.82
CA PHE A 579 -5.05 -46.35 38.23
C PHE A 579 -5.33 -44.83 38.23
N GLU A 580 -4.34 -44.01 38.58
CA GLU A 580 -4.43 -42.55 38.58
C GLU A 580 -4.52 -41.99 37.15
N LEU A 581 -3.79 -42.59 36.21
CA LEU A 581 -3.85 -42.27 34.77
C LEU A 581 -5.18 -42.69 34.10
N LEU A 582 -5.78 -43.81 34.50
CA LEU A 582 -7.00 -44.35 33.88
C LEU A 582 -8.33 -43.70 34.34
N ASN A 583 -8.27 -42.92 35.42
CA ASN A 583 -9.40 -42.18 35.99
C ASN A 583 -9.38 -40.68 35.64
N GLN A 584 -8.41 -40.20 34.86
CA GLN A 584 -8.45 -38.87 34.29
C GLN A 584 -9.57 -38.77 33.22
N PRO A 585 -10.18 -37.59 33.02
CA PRO A 585 -11.14 -37.37 31.94
C PRO A 585 -10.51 -37.73 30.58
N PHE A 586 -11.34 -38.21 29.64
CA PHE A 586 -10.93 -38.74 28.33
C PHE A 586 -10.09 -37.78 27.44
N SER A 587 -9.85 -36.54 27.87
CA SER A 587 -9.11 -35.51 27.14
C SER A 587 -7.59 -35.47 27.45
N GLN A 588 -7.06 -36.39 28.25
CA GLN A 588 -5.61 -36.58 28.42
C GLN A 588 -5.07 -37.76 27.61
#